data_AF-A0A1G8K3H5-F1
#
_entry.id   AF-A0A1G8K3H5-F1
#
_cell.length_a   1.000
_cell.length_b   1.000
_cell.length_c   1.000
_cell.angle_alpha   90.00
_cell.angle_beta   90.00
_cell.angle_gamma   90.00
#
_symmetry.space_group_name_H-M   'P 1'
#
loop_
_entity.id
_entity.type
_entity.pdbx_description
1 polymer ?
#
loop_
_entity_poly.entity_id
_entity_poly.type
_entity_poly.pdbx_seq_one_letter_code
_entity_poly.pdbx_strand_id
1 'polypeptide(L)'
;MILSLNEVEALARKAARGAGLPWGVAEEAGMATRWLCAHGVDGAAALAALLRGDRAGPSGLDAGIKLADRAMTVLQQPHRIPDVTCPALVLPFAAAIARRGGGNVSVAIGPVTAVTDGTDLSLSGDIPDFADIAVMPGGELGSLCPRVGRAAPTGDVRNYLEDWARRTYAPATEESRRMGAGAGLTDND
;
A
#
# COMPACT_ATOMS: atom_id res chain seq x y z
N MET A 1 15.92 -6.50 9.27
CA MET A 1 15.88 -5.15 9.92
C MET A 1 14.44 -4.66 9.88
N ILE A 2 13.93 -4.14 11.00
CA ILE A 2 12.55 -3.67 11.15
C ILE A 2 12.44 -2.21 10.68
N LEU A 3 11.43 -1.89 9.87
CA LEU A 3 11.15 -0.54 9.38
C LEU A 3 10.04 0.13 10.22
N SER A 4 10.14 1.43 10.44
CA SER A 4 8.99 2.22 10.89
C SER A 4 7.93 2.31 9.79
N LEU A 5 6.66 2.54 10.16
CA LEU A 5 5.58 2.69 9.19
C LEU A 5 5.83 3.83 8.18
N ASN A 6 6.50 4.91 8.59
CA ASN A 6 6.82 6.02 7.70
C ASN A 6 7.94 5.66 6.71
N GLU A 7 8.93 4.86 7.13
CA GLU A 7 9.95 4.33 6.22
C GLU A 7 9.34 3.36 5.21
N VAL A 8 8.38 2.53 5.64
CA VAL A 8 7.61 1.65 4.76
C VAL A 8 6.90 2.46 3.68
N GLU A 9 6.14 3.49 4.06
CA GLU A 9 5.43 4.36 3.11
C GLU A 9 6.38 5.05 2.13
N ALA A 10 7.46 5.64 2.64
CA ALA A 10 8.43 6.35 1.82
C ALA A 10 9.16 5.42 0.83
N LEU A 11 9.52 4.21 1.27
CA LEU A 11 10.13 3.19 0.41
C LEU A 11 9.14 2.72 -0.65
N ALA A 12 7.92 2.34 -0.24
CA ALA A 12 6.87 1.85 -1.12
C ALA A 12 6.53 2.87 -2.23
N ARG A 13 6.37 4.15 -1.87
CA ARG A 13 6.13 5.21 -2.85
C ARG A 13 7.28 5.37 -3.84
N LYS A 14 8.52 5.40 -3.36
CA LYS A 14 9.70 5.51 -4.24
C LYS A 14 9.82 4.29 -5.15
N ALA A 15 9.57 3.09 -4.63
CA ALA A 15 9.57 1.86 -5.40
C ALA A 15 8.50 1.89 -6.51
N ALA A 16 7.26 2.23 -6.17
CA ALA A 16 6.18 2.39 -7.14
C ALA A 16 6.55 3.42 -8.22
N ARG A 17 7.10 4.57 -7.85
CA ARG A 17 7.54 5.58 -8.82
C ARG A 17 8.69 5.09 -9.71
N GLY A 18 9.67 4.40 -9.12
CA GLY A 18 10.79 3.81 -9.85
C GLY A 18 10.37 2.69 -10.80
N ALA A 19 9.26 2.01 -10.51
CA ALA A 19 8.59 1.07 -11.39
C ALA A 19 7.75 1.73 -12.50
N GLY A 20 7.70 3.06 -12.54
CA GLY A 20 7.04 3.83 -13.60
C GLY A 20 5.58 4.19 -13.30
N LEU A 21 5.04 3.84 -12.13
CA LEU A 21 3.68 4.21 -11.76
C LEU A 21 3.53 5.75 -11.72
N PRO A 22 2.39 6.31 -12.15
CA PRO A 22 2.13 7.74 -12.06
C PRO A 22 2.25 8.24 -10.62
N TRP A 23 2.62 9.52 -10.45
CA TRP A 23 2.83 10.11 -9.11
C TRP A 23 1.66 9.88 -8.15
N GLY A 24 0.42 10.12 -8.59
CA GLY A 24 -0.77 9.87 -7.76
C GLY A 24 -0.88 8.41 -7.34
N VAL A 25 -0.73 7.47 -8.28
CA VAL A 25 -0.79 6.02 -7.98
C VAL A 25 0.35 5.59 -7.06
N ALA A 26 1.53 6.21 -7.15
CA ALA A 26 2.66 5.92 -6.28
C ALA A 26 2.42 6.40 -4.83
N GLU A 27 1.76 7.55 -4.64
CA GLU A 27 1.33 8.00 -3.30
C GLU A 27 0.31 7.01 -2.71
N GLU A 28 -0.69 6.60 -3.52
CA GLU A 28 -1.69 5.61 -3.11
C GLU A 28 -1.05 4.26 -2.75
N ALA A 29 -0.04 3.82 -3.52
CA ALA A 29 0.71 2.60 -3.22
C ALA A 29 1.46 2.69 -1.88
N GLY A 30 2.06 3.84 -1.58
CA GLY A 30 2.75 4.10 -0.31
C GLY A 30 1.78 4.03 0.88
N MET A 31 0.67 4.76 0.78
CA MET A 31 -0.39 4.80 1.79
C MET A 31 -0.98 3.40 2.02
N ALA A 32 -1.33 2.69 0.95
CA ALA A 32 -1.92 1.35 1.03
C ALA A 32 -0.96 0.35 1.69
N THR A 33 0.31 0.37 1.28
CA THR A 33 1.36 -0.50 1.84
C THR A 33 1.55 -0.26 3.33
N ARG A 34 1.62 1.01 3.75
CA ARG A 34 1.74 1.38 5.17
C ARG A 34 0.52 0.93 5.97
N TRP A 35 -0.69 1.14 5.45
CA TRP A 35 -1.91 0.79 6.16
C TRP A 35 -2.02 -0.73 6.39
N LEU A 36 -1.69 -1.54 5.37
CA LEU A 36 -1.65 -2.99 5.51
C LEU A 36 -0.64 -3.43 6.57
N CYS A 37 0.59 -2.90 6.49
CA CYS A 37 1.64 -3.17 7.47
C CYS A 37 1.22 -2.78 8.88
N ALA A 38 0.50 -1.67 9.06
CA ALA A 38 -0.03 -1.23 10.35
C ALA A 38 -1.05 -2.20 10.94
N HIS A 39 -1.74 -2.99 10.10
CA HIS A 39 -2.70 -4.03 10.49
C HIS A 39 -2.11 -5.44 10.49
N GLY A 40 -0.77 -5.57 10.51
CA GLY A 40 -0.10 -6.87 10.54
C GLY A 40 -0.22 -7.68 9.25
N VAL A 41 -0.71 -7.08 8.16
CA VAL A 41 -0.71 -7.68 6.81
C VAL A 41 0.58 -7.25 6.11
N ASP A 42 1.28 -8.17 5.44
CA ASP A 42 2.53 -7.83 4.73
C ASP A 42 2.25 -7.02 3.44
N GLY A 43 2.00 -5.72 3.62
CA GLY A 43 1.76 -4.80 2.51
C GLY A 43 2.98 -4.63 1.61
N ALA A 44 4.19 -4.81 2.14
CA ALA A 44 5.41 -4.70 1.35
C ALA A 44 5.51 -5.87 0.36
N ALA A 45 5.16 -7.08 0.79
CA ALA A 45 5.07 -8.24 -0.09
C ALA A 45 3.98 -8.06 -1.16
N ALA A 46 2.80 -7.56 -0.78
CA ALA A 46 1.72 -7.28 -1.71
C ALA A 46 2.13 -6.25 -2.79
N LEU A 47 2.81 -5.17 -2.40
CA LEU A 47 3.35 -4.20 -3.36
C LEU A 47 4.45 -4.82 -4.24
N ALA A 48 5.37 -5.60 -3.67
CA ALA A 48 6.41 -6.24 -4.46
C ALA A 48 5.83 -7.20 -5.51
N ALA A 49 4.79 -7.97 -5.16
CA ALA A 49 4.06 -8.82 -6.09
C ALA A 49 3.41 -8.01 -7.21
N LEU A 50 2.78 -6.87 -6.89
CA LEU A 50 2.25 -5.94 -7.89
C LEU A 50 3.34 -5.46 -8.85
N LEU A 51 4.50 -5.03 -8.33
CA LEU A 51 5.59 -4.49 -9.16
C LEU A 51 6.33 -5.55 -9.98
N ARG A 52 6.21 -6.84 -9.66
CA ARG A 52 6.70 -7.92 -10.54
C ARG A 52 5.84 -8.06 -11.80
N GLY A 53 4.53 -7.82 -11.68
CA GLY A 53 3.62 -7.82 -12.82
C GLY A 53 3.40 -9.22 -13.43
N ASP A 54 3.53 -10.29 -12.63
CA ASP A 54 3.54 -11.68 -13.11
C ASP A 54 2.17 -12.15 -13.66
N ARG A 55 1.09 -11.40 -13.43
CA ARG A 55 -0.28 -11.75 -13.83
C ARG A 55 -1.01 -10.56 -14.45
N ALA A 56 -1.76 -10.85 -15.51
CA ALA A 56 -2.68 -9.89 -16.14
C ALA A 56 -3.97 -9.77 -15.32
N GLY A 57 -4.58 -8.58 -15.33
CA GLY A 57 -5.83 -8.28 -14.62
C GLY A 57 -5.75 -6.93 -13.88
N PRO A 58 -6.87 -6.42 -13.35
CA PRO A 58 -6.84 -5.26 -12.48
C PRO A 58 -6.04 -5.59 -11.20
N SER A 59 -5.17 -4.68 -10.79
CA SER A 59 -4.53 -4.81 -9.48
C SER A 59 -5.49 -4.42 -8.36
N GLY A 60 -5.26 -4.94 -7.16
CA GLY A 60 -5.99 -4.52 -5.96
C GLY A 60 -5.81 -3.03 -5.68
N LEU A 61 -4.68 -2.44 -6.08
CA LEU A 61 -4.44 -1.01 -5.98
C LEU A 61 -5.37 -0.24 -6.94
N ASP A 62 -5.42 -0.60 -8.22
CA ASP A 62 -6.28 0.07 -9.21
C ASP A 62 -7.76 -0.12 -8.88
N ALA A 63 -8.13 -1.32 -8.44
CA ALA A 63 -9.49 -1.63 -7.99
C ALA A 63 -9.87 -0.77 -6.77
N GLY A 64 -8.98 -0.69 -5.78
CA GLY A 64 -9.16 0.12 -4.58
C GLY A 64 -9.34 1.60 -4.88
N ILE A 65 -8.49 2.19 -5.73
CA ILE A 65 -8.60 3.59 -6.16
C ILE A 65 -9.97 3.85 -6.81
N LYS A 66 -10.38 3.02 -7.77
CA LYS A 66 -11.68 3.15 -8.47
C LYS A 66 -12.88 3.01 -7.53
N LEU A 67 -12.77 2.17 -6.50
CA LEU A 67 -13.80 2.01 -5.48
C LEU A 67 -13.88 3.24 -4.59
N ALA A 68 -12.74 3.81 -4.18
CA ALA A 68 -12.69 5.03 -3.36
C ALA A 68 -13.28 6.24 -4.09
N ASP A 69 -13.01 6.39 -5.40
CA ASP A 69 -13.61 7.43 -6.24
C ASP A 69 -15.15 7.33 -6.27
N ARG A 70 -15.69 6.12 -6.09
CA ARG A 70 -17.14 5.83 -6.09
C ARG A 70 -17.66 5.42 -4.72
N ALA A 71 -17.03 5.90 -3.63
CA ALA A 71 -17.34 5.48 -2.27
C ALA A 71 -18.85 5.50 -1.94
N MET A 72 -19.57 6.56 -2.35
CA MET A 72 -21.01 6.69 -2.10
C MET A 72 -21.83 5.62 -2.81
N THR A 73 -21.45 5.24 -4.03
CA THR A 73 -22.10 4.15 -4.76
C THR A 73 -21.80 2.81 -4.09
N VAL A 74 -20.56 2.59 -3.64
CA VAL A 74 -20.15 1.38 -2.90
C VAL A 74 -20.98 1.21 -1.63
N LEU A 75 -21.30 2.30 -0.93
CA LEU A 75 -22.13 2.26 0.29
C LEU A 75 -23.61 1.97 0.02
N GLN A 76 -24.07 1.94 -1.24
CA GLN A 76 -25.47 1.68 -1.59
C GLN A 76 -25.70 0.26 -2.13
N GLN A 77 -24.69 -0.38 -2.71
CA GLN A 77 -24.83 -1.70 -3.32
C GLN A 77 -23.50 -2.46 -3.35
N PRO A 78 -23.51 -3.81 -3.43
CA PRO A 78 -22.30 -4.60 -3.61
C PRO A 78 -21.60 -4.35 -4.96
N HIS A 79 -20.27 -4.28 -4.96
CA HIS A 79 -19.44 -4.09 -6.15
C HIS A 79 -18.51 -5.29 -6.32
N ARG A 80 -18.67 -6.03 -7.42
CA ARG A 80 -17.85 -7.21 -7.74
C ARG A 80 -16.80 -6.85 -8.80
N ILE A 81 -15.59 -7.32 -8.59
CA ILE A 81 -14.48 -7.18 -9.54
C ILE A 81 -13.81 -8.55 -9.65
N PRO A 82 -13.91 -9.24 -10.80
CA PRO A 82 -13.28 -10.54 -10.98
C PRO A 82 -11.76 -10.42 -11.21
N ASP A 83 -11.05 -11.52 -11.02
CA ASP A 83 -9.66 -11.71 -11.42
C ASP A 83 -8.68 -10.63 -10.91
N VAL A 84 -8.81 -10.22 -9.64
CA VAL A 84 -7.98 -9.18 -9.04
C VAL A 84 -6.65 -9.74 -8.56
N THR A 85 -5.55 -9.15 -9.03
CA THR A 85 -4.19 -9.46 -8.56
C THR A 85 -3.85 -8.64 -7.31
N CYS A 86 -3.09 -9.21 -6.37
CA CYS A 86 -2.72 -8.55 -5.11
C CYS A 86 -3.93 -7.92 -4.36
N PRO A 87 -5.03 -8.66 -4.13
CA PRO A 87 -6.30 -8.10 -3.64
C PRO A 87 -6.21 -7.49 -2.23
N ALA A 88 -5.20 -7.83 -1.43
CA ALA A 88 -4.94 -7.18 -0.15
C ALA A 88 -4.83 -5.65 -0.28
N LEU A 89 -4.32 -5.14 -1.41
CA LEU A 89 -4.17 -3.70 -1.67
C LEU A 89 -5.51 -2.95 -1.75
N VAL A 90 -6.66 -3.63 -1.82
CA VAL A 90 -8.00 -3.01 -1.77
C VAL A 90 -8.38 -2.55 -0.36
N LEU A 91 -7.90 -3.24 0.68
CA LEU A 91 -8.38 -3.06 2.05
C LEU A 91 -8.21 -1.64 2.62
N PRO A 92 -7.11 -0.91 2.37
CA PRO A 92 -6.97 0.48 2.82
C PRO A 92 -8.04 1.41 2.24
N PHE A 93 -8.47 1.15 1.00
CA PHE A 93 -9.52 1.91 0.33
C PHE A 93 -10.91 1.53 0.85
N ALA A 94 -11.15 0.24 1.13
CA ALA A 94 -12.36 -0.20 1.84
C ALA A 94 -12.47 0.46 3.22
N ALA A 95 -11.36 0.60 3.95
CA ALA A 95 -11.32 1.32 5.21
C ALA A 95 -11.60 2.83 5.04
N ALA A 96 -11.10 3.45 3.97
CA ALA A 96 -11.44 4.84 3.66
C ALA A 96 -12.95 5.02 3.35
N ILE A 97 -13.56 4.07 2.64
CA ILE A 97 -15.00 4.04 2.35
C ILE A 97 -15.80 3.87 3.65
N ALA A 98 -15.39 2.95 4.53
CA ALA A 98 -16.00 2.73 5.84
C ALA A 98 -16.00 4.01 6.70
N ARG A 99 -14.85 4.70 6.80
CA ARG A 99 -14.75 5.99 7.50
C ARG A 99 -15.70 7.04 6.93
N ARG A 100 -15.81 7.11 5.60
CA ARG A 100 -16.72 8.06 4.93
C ARG A 100 -18.19 7.72 5.16
N GLY A 101 -18.53 6.43 5.25
CA GLY A 101 -19.89 5.96 5.48
C GLY A 101 -20.32 5.94 6.95
N GLY A 102 -19.39 6.01 7.90
CA GLY A 102 -19.67 5.93 9.33
C GLY A 102 -20.11 4.54 9.80
N GLY A 103 -19.67 3.48 9.11
CA GLY A 103 -20.02 2.09 9.43
C GLY A 103 -19.05 1.10 8.79
N ASN A 104 -19.35 -0.19 8.93
CA ASN A 104 -18.47 -1.24 8.44
C ASN A 104 -18.53 -1.40 6.92
N VAL A 105 -17.42 -1.84 6.34
CA VAL A 105 -17.34 -2.34 4.97
C VAL A 105 -16.75 -3.75 5.01
N SER A 106 -17.42 -4.66 4.32
CA SER A 106 -16.97 -6.04 4.11
C SER A 106 -16.40 -6.19 2.70
N VAL A 107 -15.28 -6.89 2.61
CA VAL A 107 -14.61 -7.27 1.36
C VAL A 107 -14.48 -8.79 1.35
N ALA A 108 -15.24 -9.45 0.48
CA ALA A 108 -14.98 -10.83 0.12
C ALA A 108 -13.80 -10.88 -0.86
N ILE A 109 -12.82 -11.75 -0.61
CA ILE A 109 -11.62 -12.00 -1.40
C ILE A 109 -11.48 -13.51 -1.55
N GLY A 110 -12.08 -14.06 -2.62
CA GLY A 110 -12.20 -15.52 -2.76
C GLY A 110 -12.84 -16.15 -1.52
N PRO A 111 -12.17 -17.08 -0.82
CA PRO A 111 -12.70 -17.70 0.40
C PRO A 111 -12.58 -16.83 1.66
N VAL A 112 -11.81 -15.73 1.61
CA VAL A 112 -11.56 -14.87 2.76
C VAL A 112 -12.55 -13.72 2.78
N THR A 113 -13.15 -13.47 3.94
CA THR A 113 -13.84 -12.21 4.23
C THR A 113 -12.97 -11.33 5.11
N ALA A 114 -12.82 -10.07 4.71
CA ALA A 114 -12.22 -8.99 5.47
C ALA A 114 -13.30 -7.98 5.86
N VAL A 115 -13.30 -7.50 7.09
CA VAL A 115 -14.24 -6.45 7.55
C VAL A 115 -13.46 -5.34 8.22
N THR A 116 -13.78 -4.09 7.91
CA THR A 116 -13.18 -2.90 8.52
C THR A 116 -14.26 -1.87 8.86
N ASP A 117 -14.15 -1.22 10.01
CA ASP A 117 -14.94 -0.04 10.40
C ASP A 117 -14.28 1.27 9.95
N GLY A 118 -13.19 1.15 9.18
CA GLY A 118 -12.36 2.27 8.76
C GLY A 118 -11.20 2.57 9.70
N THR A 119 -11.16 1.96 10.87
CA THR A 119 -10.03 2.05 11.80
C THR A 119 -9.42 0.68 11.99
N ASP A 120 -10.17 -0.31 12.45
CA ASP A 120 -9.76 -1.71 12.67
C ASP A 120 -9.97 -2.57 11.42
N LEU A 121 -9.31 -3.72 11.39
CA LEU A 121 -9.46 -4.74 10.37
C LEU A 121 -9.66 -6.09 11.05
N SER A 122 -10.54 -6.93 10.51
CA SER A 122 -10.62 -8.36 10.83
C SER A 122 -10.51 -9.17 9.55
N LEU A 123 -9.86 -10.33 9.63
CA LEU A 123 -9.66 -11.27 8.53
C LEU A 123 -10.09 -12.67 9.00
N SER A 124 -10.80 -13.39 8.14
CA SER A 124 -11.20 -14.78 8.39
C SER A 124 -10.14 -15.81 7.97
N GLY A 125 -9.06 -15.39 7.31
CA GLY A 125 -7.96 -16.24 6.87
C GLY A 125 -6.91 -15.47 6.06
N ASP A 126 -5.96 -16.20 5.50
CA ASP A 126 -4.86 -15.66 4.70
C ASP A 126 -5.36 -15.20 3.32
N ILE A 127 -5.07 -13.95 2.98
CA ILE A 127 -5.52 -13.33 1.73
C ILE A 127 -4.75 -13.97 0.55
N PRO A 128 -5.43 -14.52 -0.46
CA PRO A 128 -4.75 -15.04 -1.65
C PRO A 128 -4.16 -13.92 -2.51
N ASP A 129 -3.10 -14.21 -3.25
CA ASP A 129 -2.47 -13.24 -4.18
C ASP A 129 -3.32 -12.94 -5.42
N PHE A 130 -4.37 -13.72 -5.67
CA PHE A 130 -5.27 -13.58 -6.80
C PHE A 130 -6.66 -14.12 -6.43
N ALA A 131 -7.70 -13.31 -6.62
CA ALA A 131 -9.07 -13.72 -6.38
C ALA A 131 -10.08 -12.75 -7.01
N ASP A 132 -11.31 -13.23 -7.18
CA ASP A 132 -12.46 -12.33 -7.29
C ASP A 132 -12.67 -11.59 -5.97
N ILE A 133 -13.05 -10.32 -6.07
CA ILE A 133 -13.44 -9.53 -4.90
C ILE A 133 -14.88 -9.04 -4.98
N ALA A 134 -15.51 -8.87 -3.83
CA ALA A 134 -16.79 -8.19 -3.68
C ALA A 134 -16.76 -7.25 -2.47
N VAL A 135 -17.00 -5.96 -2.69
CA VAL A 135 -17.05 -4.94 -1.64
C VAL A 135 -18.49 -4.53 -1.37
N MET A 136 -18.90 -4.51 -0.11
CA MET A 136 -20.27 -4.16 0.29
C MET A 136 -20.30 -3.45 1.65
N PRO A 137 -21.29 -2.58 1.90
CA PRO A 137 -21.50 -1.99 3.22
C PRO A 137 -21.95 -3.05 4.23
N GLY A 138 -21.62 -2.84 5.50
CA GLY A 138 -21.96 -3.75 6.60
C GLY A 138 -20.91 -4.83 6.83
N GLY A 139 -21.34 -5.92 7.46
CA GLY A 139 -20.48 -6.94 8.04
C GLY A 139 -20.16 -6.65 9.51
N GLU A 140 -19.70 -7.67 10.22
CA GLU A 140 -19.35 -7.60 11.63
C GLU A 140 -17.85 -7.80 11.80
N LEU A 141 -17.23 -6.95 12.61
CA LEU A 141 -15.82 -7.12 12.97
C LEU A 141 -15.67 -8.39 13.80
N GLY A 142 -14.87 -9.32 13.29
CA GLY A 142 -14.49 -10.53 14.01
C GLY A 142 -13.27 -10.31 14.90
N SER A 143 -12.39 -11.32 14.93
CA SER A 143 -11.09 -11.18 15.59
C SER A 143 -10.24 -10.13 14.87
N LEU A 144 -9.83 -9.11 15.62
CA LEU A 144 -9.11 -7.97 15.07
C LEU A 144 -7.67 -8.36 14.72
N CYS A 145 -7.22 -7.91 13.56
CA CYS A 145 -5.83 -7.92 13.20
C CYS A 145 -5.03 -7.02 14.16
N PRO A 146 -3.76 -7.37 14.45
CA PRO A 146 -2.93 -6.58 15.36
C PRO A 146 -2.62 -5.20 14.76
N ARG A 147 -2.51 -4.20 15.63
CA ARG A 147 -1.97 -2.89 15.26
C ARG A 147 -0.51 -2.78 15.63
N VAL A 148 0.36 -2.59 14.64
CA VAL A 148 1.81 -2.52 14.83
C VAL A 148 2.36 -1.17 14.37
N GLY A 149 3.32 -0.63 15.12
CA GLY A 149 4.01 0.62 14.76
C GLY A 149 5.23 0.43 13.86
N ARG A 150 5.58 -0.82 13.57
CA ARG A 150 6.75 -1.21 12.79
C ARG A 150 6.46 -2.46 11.98
N ALA A 151 7.05 -2.54 10.80
CA ALA A 151 6.89 -3.68 9.89
C ALA A 151 8.24 -4.39 9.69
N ALA A 152 8.17 -5.71 9.54
CA ALA A 152 9.29 -6.52 9.10
C ALA A 152 8.89 -7.16 7.76
N PRO A 153 9.17 -6.50 6.61
CA PRO A 153 8.94 -7.10 5.30
C PRO A 153 9.57 -8.50 5.23
N THR A 154 8.83 -9.46 4.69
CA THR A 154 9.29 -10.86 4.61
C THR A 154 10.40 -11.06 3.57
N GLY A 155 11.35 -11.95 3.87
CA GLY A 155 12.42 -12.34 2.94
C GLY A 155 13.21 -11.16 2.34
N ASP A 156 13.46 -11.24 1.04
CA ASP A 156 14.20 -10.22 0.27
C ASP A 156 13.29 -9.11 -0.32
N VAL A 157 12.02 -9.05 0.08
CA VAL A 157 11.04 -8.06 -0.42
C VAL A 157 11.54 -6.64 -0.25
N ARG A 158 12.19 -6.34 0.88
CA ARG A 158 12.76 -5.02 1.13
C ARG A 158 13.79 -4.65 0.07
N ASN A 159 14.76 -5.52 -0.18
CA ASN A 159 15.83 -5.28 -1.15
C ASN A 159 15.22 -5.07 -2.55
N TYR A 160 14.23 -5.89 -2.91
CA TYR A 160 13.49 -5.75 -4.17
C TYR A 160 12.81 -4.37 -4.32
N LEU A 161 12.17 -3.85 -3.27
CA LEU A 161 11.57 -2.52 -3.30
C LEU A 161 12.64 -1.41 -3.32
N GLU A 162 13.76 -1.59 -2.61
CA GLU A 162 14.89 -0.66 -2.64
C GLU A 162 15.51 -0.56 -4.05
N ASP A 163 15.59 -1.66 -4.80
CA ASP A 163 16.07 -1.68 -6.18
C ASP A 163 15.21 -0.81 -7.11
N TRP A 164 13.89 -0.88 -6.94
CA TRP A 164 12.98 0.03 -7.64
C TRP A 164 13.15 1.48 -7.18
N ALA A 165 13.22 1.71 -5.86
CA ALA A 165 13.36 3.05 -5.31
C ALA A 165 14.64 3.75 -5.79
N ARG A 166 15.74 3.03 -5.97
CA ARG A 166 17.01 3.58 -6.50
C ARG A 166 16.85 4.23 -7.88
N ARG A 167 15.88 3.79 -8.69
CA ARG A 167 15.60 4.37 -10.01
C ARG A 167 15.02 5.79 -9.95
N THR A 168 14.58 6.25 -8.78
CA THR A 168 14.08 7.62 -8.59
C THR A 168 15.14 8.59 -8.09
N TYR A 169 16.37 8.12 -7.83
CA TYR A 169 17.42 8.99 -7.29
C TYR A 169 18.02 9.82 -8.41
N ALA A 170 18.21 11.11 -8.16
CA ALA A 170 18.97 11.94 -9.06
C ALA A 170 20.42 11.39 -9.11
N PRO A 171 21.04 11.34 -10.30
CA PRO A 171 22.47 11.04 -10.37
C PRO A 171 23.21 12.04 -9.48
N ALA A 172 24.16 11.57 -8.68
CA ALA A 172 25.05 12.45 -7.94
C ALA A 172 25.82 13.29 -8.95
N THR A 173 25.41 14.54 -9.15
CA THR A 173 26.11 15.43 -10.07
C THR A 173 27.52 15.69 -9.51
N GLU A 174 28.49 15.75 -10.41
CA GLU A 174 29.87 16.13 -10.11
C GLU A 174 29.96 17.47 -9.34
N GLU A 175 28.93 18.31 -9.50
CA GLU A 175 28.71 19.59 -8.83
C GLU A 175 28.50 19.45 -7.31
N SER A 176 27.81 18.40 -6.83
CA SER A 176 27.73 18.07 -5.40
C SER A 176 29.05 17.55 -4.82
N ARG A 177 29.95 17.00 -5.66
CA ARG A 177 31.31 16.63 -5.24
C ARG A 177 32.25 17.83 -5.18
N ARG A 178 32.10 18.81 -6.10
CA ARG A 178 32.96 20.00 -6.19
C ARG A 178 32.65 21.05 -5.12
N MET A 179 31.40 21.15 -4.67
CA MET A 179 30.96 22.04 -3.59
C MET A 179 31.16 21.41 -2.20
N GLY A 180 32.28 20.70 -2.02
CA GLY A 180 32.65 20.05 -0.76
C GLY A 180 32.42 20.97 0.45
N ALA A 181 31.91 20.37 1.53
CA ALA A 181 31.60 21.07 2.76
C ALA A 181 32.83 21.80 3.32
N GLY A 182 32.78 23.15 3.27
CA GLY A 182 33.41 24.07 4.22
C GLY A 182 34.93 24.27 4.16
N ALA A 183 35.34 25.48 3.80
CA ALA A 183 36.34 26.27 4.53
C ALA A 183 36.32 27.71 3.98
N GLY A 184 35.44 28.55 4.52
CA GLY A 184 35.56 30.00 4.35
C GLY A 184 36.79 30.46 5.14
N LEU A 185 37.91 30.62 4.44
CA LEU A 185 39.07 31.37 4.92
C LEU A 185 39.10 32.69 4.16
N THR A 186 38.58 33.75 4.76
CA THR A 186 38.97 35.15 4.51
C THR A 186 38.68 35.89 5.82
N ASP A 187 39.61 35.83 6.78
CA ASP A 187 40.72 36.77 6.98
C ASP A 187 40.23 38.10 7.56
N ASN A 188 40.61 38.34 8.82
CA ASN A 188 40.27 39.49 9.63
C ASN A 188 41.50 40.40 9.63
N ASP A 189 41.39 41.58 9.02
CA ASP A 189 42.31 42.72 9.21
C ASP A 189 41.50 43.98 9.49
#